data_AF-A0A6N6Q054-F1
#
_entry.id   AF-A0A6N6Q054-F1
#
_cell.length_a   1.000
_cell.length_b   1.000
_cell.length_c   1.000
_cell.angle_alpha   90.00
_cell.angle_beta   90.00
_cell.angle_gamma   90.00
#
_symmetry.space_group_name_H-M   'P 1'
#
loop_
_entity.id
_entity.type
_entity.pdbx_description
1 polymer ?
#
loop_
_entity_poly.entity_id
_entity_poly.type
_entity_poly.pdbx_seq_one_letter_code
_entity_poly.pdbx_strand_id
1 'polypeptide(L)'
;MDSPPPTTRPGRRVAALPRWPAATVVATLLAMASPTLAADPPGAQAIVESAAKHWAFQTLRRPALPPVPAPEASNPVDRFVARGLRSAGIEAAGEADRATLVRRVAFTLTGLPPTPEQIADYVGDPR
;
A
#
# COMPACT_ATOMS: atom_id res chain seq x y z
N MET A 1 -9.28 -66.15 -72.68
CA MET A 1 -10.58 -65.61 -73.11
C MET A 1 -11.16 -64.85 -71.94
N ASP A 2 -11.57 -63.59 -72.01
CA ASP A 2 -11.90 -62.72 -73.13
C ASP A 2 -11.95 -61.29 -72.57
N SER A 3 -11.42 -60.31 -73.31
CA SER A 3 -11.56 -58.88 -72.97
C SER A 3 -12.96 -58.38 -73.36
N PRO A 4 -13.52 -57.39 -72.62
CA PRO A 4 -14.10 -56.24 -73.33
C PRO A 4 -13.79 -54.88 -72.65
N PRO A 5 -14.12 -53.75 -73.33
CA PRO A 5 -13.23 -52.59 -73.36
C PRO A 5 -13.89 -51.31 -72.74
N PRO A 6 -13.50 -50.07 -73.12
CA PRO A 6 -13.34 -48.95 -72.19
C PRO A 6 -14.66 -48.23 -71.88
N THR A 7 -14.78 -47.66 -70.68
CA THR A 7 -15.82 -46.66 -70.40
C THR A 7 -15.23 -45.26 -70.38
N THR A 8 -15.18 -44.64 -71.56
CA THR A 8 -15.05 -43.19 -71.68
C THR A 8 -16.37 -42.56 -71.26
N ARG A 9 -16.40 -41.83 -70.14
CA ARG A 9 -17.44 -40.82 -69.90
C ARG A 9 -16.90 -39.46 -70.36
N PRO A 10 -17.53 -38.80 -71.34
CA PRO A 10 -17.19 -37.43 -71.70
C PRO A 10 -17.55 -36.51 -70.54
N GLY A 11 -16.69 -35.53 -70.30
CA GLY A 11 -16.81 -34.60 -69.20
C GLY A 11 -18.13 -33.83 -69.23
N ARG A 12 -18.78 -33.74 -68.07
CA ARG A 12 -19.68 -32.62 -67.80
C ARG A 12 -19.09 -31.83 -66.65
N ARG A 13 -18.51 -30.68 -67.02
CA ARG A 13 -18.00 -29.67 -66.10
C ARG A 13 -19.12 -29.29 -65.14
N VAL A 14 -18.96 -29.63 -63.87
CA VAL A 14 -19.68 -28.96 -62.79
C VAL A 14 -18.78 -27.81 -62.34
N ALA A 15 -19.37 -26.63 -62.29
CA ALA A 15 -18.71 -25.36 -62.04
C ALA A 15 -17.78 -25.43 -60.81
N ALA A 16 -16.63 -24.77 -60.92
CA ALA A 16 -15.71 -24.59 -59.82
C ALA A 16 -16.43 -23.84 -58.69
N LEU A 17 -16.68 -24.52 -57.57
CA LEU A 17 -16.98 -23.82 -56.32
C LEU A 17 -15.77 -22.94 -55.95
N PRO A 18 -15.99 -21.73 -55.40
CA PRO A 18 -14.89 -20.91 -54.92
C PRO A 18 -14.17 -21.67 -53.80
N ARG A 19 -12.95 -22.09 -54.10
CA ARG A 19 -11.98 -22.62 -53.14
C ARG A 19 -11.55 -21.47 -52.25
N TRP A 20 -12.29 -21.24 -51.16
CA TRP A 20 -11.76 -20.46 -50.04
C TRP A 20 -10.53 -21.21 -49.52
N PRO A 21 -9.35 -20.58 -49.44
CA PRO A 21 -8.21 -21.22 -48.82
C PRO A 21 -8.53 -21.38 -47.33
N ALA A 22 -8.55 -22.63 -46.87
CA ALA A 22 -8.75 -23.04 -45.48
C ALA A 22 -7.65 -22.52 -44.51
N ALA A 23 -6.84 -21.55 -44.91
CA ALA A 23 -5.76 -20.95 -44.13
C ALA A 23 -6.16 -19.67 -43.37
N THR A 24 -7.38 -19.14 -43.56
CA THR A 24 -7.81 -17.86 -42.94
C THR A 24 -8.89 -18.00 -41.88
N VAL A 25 -9.15 -19.21 -41.36
CA VAL A 25 -10.14 -19.39 -40.27
C VAL A 25 -9.49 -19.80 -38.94
N VAL A 26 -8.27 -20.35 -38.94
CA VAL A 26 -7.57 -20.69 -37.69
C VAL A 26 -6.78 -19.49 -37.13
N ALA A 27 -6.26 -18.59 -37.98
CA ALA A 27 -5.55 -17.40 -37.53
C ALA A 27 -6.48 -16.31 -36.94
N THR A 28 -7.78 -16.36 -37.24
CA THR A 28 -8.73 -15.31 -36.84
C THR A 28 -9.40 -15.61 -35.50
N LEU A 29 -9.31 -16.85 -34.99
CA LEU A 29 -9.85 -17.22 -33.67
C LEU A 29 -8.83 -17.13 -32.53
N LEU A 30 -7.56 -16.83 -32.82
CA LEU A 30 -6.54 -16.54 -31.79
C LEU A 30 -6.18 -15.04 -31.71
N ALA A 31 -7.07 -14.15 -32.15
CA ALA A 31 -6.96 -12.71 -31.97
C ALA A 31 -8.13 -12.11 -31.17
N MET A 32 -8.95 -12.95 -30.53
CA MET A 32 -9.95 -12.56 -29.53
C MET A 32 -9.54 -12.99 -28.12
N ALA A 33 -8.23 -13.08 -27.87
CA ALA A 33 -7.72 -12.87 -26.53
C ALA A 33 -7.65 -11.34 -26.36
N SER A 34 -8.76 -10.72 -25.96
CA SER A 34 -8.69 -9.37 -25.40
C SER A 34 -7.56 -9.39 -24.37
N PRO A 35 -6.55 -8.51 -24.46
CA PRO A 35 -5.70 -8.27 -23.32
C PRO A 35 -6.55 -7.44 -22.34
N THR A 36 -7.59 -8.04 -21.78
CA THR A 36 -8.07 -7.64 -20.46
C THR A 36 -7.33 -8.47 -19.42
N LEU A 37 -6.03 -8.62 -19.62
CA LEU A 37 -5.10 -9.15 -18.64
C LEU A 37 -3.96 -8.13 -18.57
N ALA A 38 -3.95 -7.37 -17.47
CA ALA A 38 -2.85 -6.50 -17.04
C ALA A 38 -2.74 -5.07 -17.61
N ALA A 39 -3.85 -4.35 -17.83
CA ALA A 39 -3.78 -2.89 -17.74
C ALA A 39 -4.10 -2.48 -16.29
N ASP A 40 -3.11 -1.97 -15.58
CA ASP A 40 -3.31 -1.39 -14.24
C ASP A 40 -4.42 -0.32 -14.28
N PRO A 41 -5.27 -0.22 -13.25
CA PRO A 41 -6.26 0.84 -13.20
C PRO A 41 -5.57 2.21 -13.25
N PRO A 42 -6.18 3.23 -13.88
CA PRO A 42 -5.60 4.56 -13.96
C PRO A 42 -5.18 5.05 -12.57
N GLY A 43 -3.90 5.41 -12.41
CA GLY A 43 -3.34 5.89 -11.15
C GLY A 43 -2.80 4.82 -10.20
N ALA A 44 -2.89 3.52 -10.52
CA ALA A 44 -2.30 2.47 -9.68
C ALA A 44 -0.80 2.65 -9.47
N GLN A 45 -0.07 2.97 -10.54
CA GLN A 45 1.38 3.22 -10.45
C GLN A 45 1.70 4.44 -9.56
N ALA A 46 0.88 5.49 -9.61
CA ALA A 46 1.06 6.66 -8.75
C ALA A 46 0.80 6.33 -7.26
N ILE A 47 -0.17 5.46 -6.97
CA ILE A 47 -0.42 4.97 -5.61
C ILE A 47 0.79 4.15 -5.11
N VAL A 48 1.29 3.23 -5.93
CA VAL A 48 2.46 2.39 -5.59
C VAL A 48 3.70 3.26 -5.37
N GLU A 49 3.94 4.24 -6.23
CA GLU A 49 5.07 5.16 -6.10
C GLU A 49 4.96 6.03 -4.83
N SER A 50 3.76 6.53 -4.53
CA SER A 50 3.50 7.30 -3.30
C SER A 50 3.68 6.44 -2.05
N ALA A 51 3.16 5.21 -2.06
CA ALA A 51 3.36 4.24 -0.99
C ALA A 51 4.85 3.94 -0.80
N ALA A 52 5.60 3.72 -1.88
CA ALA A 52 7.04 3.48 -1.81
C ALA A 52 7.84 4.67 -1.22
N LYS A 53 7.32 5.89 -1.27
CA LYS A 53 7.92 7.10 -0.66
C LYS A 53 7.41 7.38 0.75
N HIS A 54 6.37 6.69 1.21
CA HIS A 54 5.79 6.92 2.53
C HIS A 54 6.78 6.52 3.63
N TRP A 55 6.82 7.30 4.71
CA TRP A 55 7.83 7.19 5.78
C TRP A 55 7.87 5.81 6.43
N ALA A 56 6.72 5.11 6.52
CA ALA A 56 6.62 3.79 7.14
C ALA A 56 7.35 2.68 6.34
N PHE A 57 7.63 2.91 5.05
CA PHE A 57 8.34 1.95 4.19
C PHE A 57 9.79 2.35 3.89
N GLN A 58 10.27 3.46 4.46
CA GLN A 58 11.66 3.85 4.34
C GLN A 58 12.54 3.04 5.30
N THR A 59 13.79 2.79 4.91
CA THR A 59 14.77 2.18 5.82
C THR A 59 14.99 3.06 7.04
N LEU A 60 14.86 2.48 8.23
CA LEU A 60 15.12 3.18 9.49
C LEU A 60 16.60 3.56 9.59
N ARG A 61 16.86 4.83 9.88
CA ARG A 61 18.20 5.36 10.17
C ARG A 61 18.19 5.95 11.57
N ARG A 62 19.27 5.77 12.33
CA ARG A 62 19.42 6.37 13.67
C ARG A 62 20.16 7.71 13.53
N PRO A 63 19.47 8.87 13.62
CA PRO A 63 20.12 10.16 13.52
C PRO A 63 20.97 10.45 14.76
N ALA A 64 21.96 11.33 14.61
CA ALA A 64 22.69 11.89 15.75
C ALA A 64 21.72 12.72 16.61
N LEU A 65 21.85 12.60 17.93
CA LEU A 65 21.01 13.36 18.86
C LEU A 65 21.47 14.81 18.94
N PRO A 66 20.55 15.79 18.99
CA PRO A 66 20.90 17.17 19.30
C PRO A 66 21.60 17.28 20.66
N PRO A 67 22.55 18.22 20.82
CA PRO A 67 23.28 18.42 22.08
C PRO A 67 22.40 19.19 23.09
N VAL A 68 21.32 18.56 23.55
CA VAL A 68 20.44 19.09 24.60
C VAL A 68 20.70 18.28 25.89
N PRO A 69 21.07 18.92 27.01
CA PRO A 69 21.31 18.23 28.27
C PRO A 69 20.00 17.84 28.98
N ALA A 70 20.09 16.90 29.91
CA ALA A 70 19.04 16.67 30.92
C ALA A 70 19.13 17.77 32.00
N PRO A 71 18.01 18.14 32.68
CA PRO A 71 16.69 17.51 32.66
C PRO A 71 15.75 17.99 31.53
N GLU A 72 16.15 18.98 30.72
CA GLU A 72 15.30 19.56 29.66
C GLU A 72 14.82 18.52 28.63
N ALA A 73 15.61 17.48 28.39
CA ALA A 73 15.30 16.41 27.47
C ALA A 73 15.84 15.05 27.97
N SER A 74 15.07 14.42 28.87
CA SER A 74 15.42 13.13 29.46
C SER A 74 15.31 11.98 28.46
N ASN A 75 14.30 11.99 27.58
CA ASN A 75 14.23 11.02 26.48
C ASN A 75 15.06 11.53 25.27
N PRO A 76 15.80 10.66 24.56
CA PRO A 76 16.48 11.02 23.32
C PRO A 76 15.62 11.75 22.28
N VAL A 77 14.31 11.44 22.20
CA VAL A 77 13.38 12.11 21.28
C VAL A 77 13.12 13.57 21.69
N ASP A 78 13.03 13.84 22.99
CA ASP A 78 12.77 15.19 23.52
C ASP A 78 13.86 16.18 23.13
N ARG A 79 15.08 15.71 22.87
CA ARG A 79 16.20 16.55 22.40
C ARG A 79 15.88 17.23 21.06
N PHE A 80 15.13 16.58 20.19
CA PHE A 80 14.69 17.16 18.92
C PHE A 80 13.62 18.22 19.14
N VAL A 81 12.67 17.97 20.05
CA VAL A 81 11.61 18.92 20.43
C VAL A 81 12.22 20.16 21.09
N ALA A 82 13.09 19.97 22.09
CA ALA A 82 13.78 21.04 22.79
C ALA A 82 14.63 21.90 21.85
N ARG A 83 15.33 21.27 20.88
CA ARG A 83 16.03 22.02 19.82
C ARG A 83 15.08 22.90 19.02
N GLY A 84 13.91 22.37 18.63
CA GLY A 84 12.89 23.11 17.89
C GLY A 84 12.34 24.30 18.68
N LEU A 85 11.93 24.06 19.93
CA LEU A 85 11.41 25.10 20.84
C LEU A 85 12.42 26.24 21.02
N ARG A 86 13.70 25.93 21.28
CA ARG A 86 14.76 26.95 21.40
C ARG A 86 14.97 27.73 20.13
N SER A 87 14.96 27.07 18.96
CA SER A 87 15.10 27.78 17.68
C SER A 87 13.94 28.72 17.39
N ALA A 88 12.76 28.44 17.96
CA ALA A 88 11.57 29.27 17.85
C ALA A 88 11.43 30.30 19.00
N GLY A 89 12.33 30.29 19.99
CA GLY A 89 12.22 31.16 21.18
C GLY A 89 11.03 30.83 22.08
N ILE A 90 10.54 29.60 22.06
CA ILE A 90 9.40 29.13 22.86
C ILE A 90 9.92 28.35 24.06
N GLU A 91 9.40 28.63 25.25
CA GLU A 91 9.68 27.84 26.44
C GLU A 91 8.76 26.62 26.53
N ALA A 92 9.31 25.50 27.01
CA ALA A 92 8.53 24.29 27.24
C ALA A 92 7.56 24.49 28.41
N ALA A 93 6.33 23.97 28.27
CA ALA A 93 5.41 23.91 29.39
C ALA A 93 5.96 22.98 30.49
N GLY A 94 5.76 23.36 31.75
CA GLY A 94 6.08 22.50 32.89
C GLY A 94 5.26 21.21 32.89
N GLU A 95 5.70 20.24 33.69
CA GLU A 95 4.95 19.01 33.89
C GLU A 95 3.56 19.31 34.48
N ALA A 96 2.54 18.62 33.97
CA ALA A 96 1.19 18.76 34.51
C ALA A 96 1.12 18.21 35.94
N ASP A 97 0.17 18.71 36.73
CA ASP A 97 -0.07 18.17 38.06
C ASP A 97 -0.48 16.68 38.00
N ARG A 98 -0.25 15.96 39.11
CA ARG A 98 -0.49 14.52 39.18
C ARG A 98 -1.94 14.13 38.89
N ALA A 99 -2.92 14.95 39.30
CA ALA A 99 -4.32 14.67 39.03
C ALA A 99 -4.66 14.80 37.53
N THR A 100 -4.06 15.78 36.84
CA THR A 100 -4.16 15.92 35.39
C THR A 100 -3.49 14.75 34.66
N LEU A 101 -2.33 14.27 35.13
CA LEU A 101 -1.63 13.15 34.51
C LEU A 101 -2.43 11.85 34.56
N VAL A 102 -2.96 11.46 35.73
CA VAL A 102 -3.75 10.22 35.85
C VAL A 102 -5.01 10.27 35.00
N ARG A 103 -5.67 11.44 34.94
CA ARG A 103 -6.85 11.63 34.08
C ARG A 103 -6.52 11.44 32.61
N ARG A 104 -5.42 12.02 32.12
CA ARG A 104 -4.99 11.88 30.71
C ARG A 104 -4.70 10.43 30.37
N VAL A 105 -3.91 9.75 31.19
CA VAL A 105 -3.54 8.35 30.97
C VAL A 105 -4.77 7.44 30.99
N ALA A 106 -5.68 7.63 31.95
CA ALA A 106 -6.92 6.86 32.01
C ALA A 106 -7.75 7.02 30.73
N PHE A 107 -8.02 8.25 30.29
CA PHE A 107 -8.75 8.46 29.04
C PHE A 107 -8.04 7.89 27.81
N THR A 108 -6.72 8.03 27.71
CA THR A 108 -5.96 7.50 26.58
C THR A 108 -5.98 5.97 26.52
N LEU A 109 -5.87 5.30 27.67
CA LEU A 109 -5.73 3.84 27.72
C LEU A 109 -7.07 3.11 27.76
N THR A 110 -8.06 3.66 28.48
CA THR A 110 -9.34 2.98 28.73
C THR A 110 -10.54 3.69 28.12
N GLY A 111 -10.40 4.98 27.75
CA GLY A 111 -11.52 5.81 27.30
C GLY A 111 -12.45 6.28 28.43
N LEU A 112 -12.17 5.90 29.67
CA LEU A 112 -12.99 6.24 30.84
C LEU A 112 -12.25 7.20 31.78
N PRO A 113 -12.97 8.06 32.53
CA PRO A 113 -12.34 8.84 33.59
C PRO A 113 -11.83 7.92 34.71
N PRO A 114 -10.77 8.31 35.43
CA PRO A 114 -10.34 7.57 36.62
C PRO A 114 -11.36 7.71 37.76
N THR A 115 -11.43 6.72 38.65
CA THR A 115 -12.25 6.83 39.87
C THR A 115 -11.60 7.78 40.89
N PRO A 116 -12.37 8.32 41.85
CA PRO A 116 -11.80 9.12 42.93
C PRO A 116 -10.69 8.39 43.71
N GLU A 117 -10.83 7.07 43.96
CA GLU A 117 -9.78 6.30 44.63
C GLU A 117 -8.51 6.25 43.78
N GLN A 118 -8.61 5.98 42.46
CA GLN A 118 -7.44 5.94 41.58
C GLN A 118 -6.70 7.27 41.51
N ILE A 119 -7.42 8.39 41.56
CA ILE A 119 -6.80 9.72 41.63
C ILE A 119 -6.06 9.87 42.97
N ALA A 120 -6.71 9.53 44.09
CA ALA A 120 -6.10 9.65 45.42
C ALA A 120 -4.84 8.79 45.54
N ASP A 121 -4.91 7.52 45.11
CA ASP A 121 -3.79 6.59 45.12
C ASP A 121 -2.62 7.13 44.29
N TYR A 122 -2.87 7.57 43.06
CA TYR A 122 -1.82 8.09 42.19
C TYR A 122 -1.24 9.41 42.67
N VAL A 123 -2.06 10.30 43.25
CA VAL A 123 -1.57 11.60 43.76
C VAL A 123 -0.74 11.39 45.03
N GLY A 124 -1.15 10.46 45.91
CA GLY A 124 -0.48 10.14 47.16
C GLY A 124 0.76 9.26 47.05
N ASP A 125 0.96 8.56 45.93
CA ASP A 125 2.08 7.65 45.71
C ASP A 125 3.45 8.37 45.74
N PRO A 126 4.33 8.11 46.72
CA PRO A 126 5.67 8.70 46.78
C PRO A 126 6.57 8.01 45.74
N ARG A 127 6.84 8.70 44.63
CA ARG A 127 7.76 8.23 43.59
C ARG A 127 9.22 8.26 44.07
#